data_AF-A0A940SL05-F1
#
_entry.id   AF-A0A940SL05-F1
#
_cell.length_a   1.000
_cell.length_b   1.000
_cell.length_c   1.000
_cell.angle_alpha   90.00
_cell.angle_beta   90.00
_cell.angle_gamma   90.00
#
_symmetry.space_group_name_H-M   'P 1'
#
loop_
_entity.id
_entity.type
_entity.pdbx_description
1 polymer ?
#
loop_
_entity_poly.entity_id
_entity_poly.type
_entity_poly.pdbx_seq_one_letter_code
_entity_poly.pdbx_strand_id
1 'polypeptide(L)'
;TATCGPATLDPYQLPSDRTYNWTFSIIPADKTTDAAGYAELAKPYRRLSSALQDLSKHAIQIPTGTNCEMKESNGRTVLSGSVQIPTQGVLDSVYEGRKSFTAEVNVIPTGNPTFNMFVSNGDHGFSLRTRPGVIEFFIFADNDWQMITCDQPSGWIGNQHQVAGIYDAENNTIAVYADGEILGTQQLSTAGGTTRSGYGVTLGACPETGRGSEAEFSSLRIYSKALTAAELKSQNTETPAYPADHTAVELWVDPNAEPAVTEQGLIGDVNLDDTVDVSDAVLLAKFVVEDATAVVMEQGKRNADCNGDGNLSGDDIVLILKYIAKLIDSLG
;
A
#
# COMPACT_ATOMS: atom_id res chain seq x y z
N THR A 1 -11.77 40.76 -22.01
CA THR A 1 -10.36 40.42 -21.71
C THR A 1 -10.37 39.34 -20.64
N ALA A 2 -10.09 38.09 -21.01
CA ALA A 2 -9.96 36.99 -20.06
C ALA A 2 -8.53 37.02 -19.50
N THR A 3 -8.41 36.99 -18.16
CA THR A 3 -7.14 36.85 -17.44
C THR A 3 -7.07 35.41 -16.94
N CYS A 4 -6.03 34.70 -17.36
CA CYS A 4 -5.74 33.32 -16.99
C CYS A 4 -4.92 33.30 -15.69
N GLY A 5 -5.58 33.51 -14.54
CA GLY A 5 -5.02 33.24 -13.21
C GLY A 5 -3.75 34.02 -12.83
N PRO A 6 -3.26 33.86 -11.59
CA PRO A 6 -1.92 34.32 -11.22
C PRO A 6 -0.85 33.53 -12.00
N ALA A 7 0.31 34.15 -12.22
CA ALA A 7 1.45 33.51 -12.87
C ALA A 7 1.79 32.18 -12.15
N THR A 8 2.11 31.14 -12.93
CA THR A 8 2.63 29.86 -12.41
C THR A 8 3.90 30.12 -11.60
N LEU A 9 3.86 29.78 -10.30
CA LEU A 9 5.03 29.85 -9.42
C LEU A 9 6.14 28.96 -10.00
N ASP A 10 7.40 29.36 -9.84
CA ASP A 10 8.58 28.66 -10.37
C ASP A 10 8.59 27.12 -10.18
N PRO A 11 8.16 26.54 -9.04
CA PRO A 11 8.13 25.07 -8.88
C PRO A 11 7.11 24.35 -9.77
N TYR A 12 6.17 25.07 -10.41
CA TYR A 12 5.16 24.50 -11.30
C TYR A 12 5.42 24.79 -12.78
N GLN A 13 6.64 25.23 -13.13
CA GLN A 13 7.04 25.44 -14.52
C GLN A 13 7.61 24.15 -15.11
N LEU A 14 7.03 23.69 -16.22
CA LEU A 14 7.57 22.58 -16.98
C LEU A 14 8.72 23.06 -17.90
N PRO A 15 9.88 22.38 -17.92
CA PRO A 15 10.97 22.67 -18.85
C PRO A 15 10.48 22.72 -20.31
N SER A 16 10.73 23.83 -21.00
CA SER A 16 10.17 24.11 -22.34
C SER A 16 10.79 23.30 -23.48
N ASP A 17 11.81 22.50 -23.19
CA ASP A 17 12.59 21.69 -24.14
C ASP A 17 12.11 20.23 -24.24
N ARG A 18 11.01 19.88 -23.57
CA ARG A 18 10.43 18.54 -23.58
C ARG A 18 9.02 18.54 -24.13
N THR A 19 8.68 17.47 -24.84
CA THR A 19 7.30 17.22 -25.29
C THR A 19 6.52 16.54 -24.18
N TYR A 20 5.50 17.21 -23.64
CA TYR A 20 4.58 16.64 -22.65
C TYR A 20 3.27 16.25 -23.32
N ASN A 21 2.83 15.02 -23.08
CA ASN A 21 1.46 14.61 -23.37
C ASN A 21 0.68 14.62 -22.05
N TRP A 22 -0.38 15.42 -21.99
CA TRP A 22 -1.24 15.53 -20.83
C TRP A 22 -2.70 15.37 -21.26
N THR A 23 -3.49 14.79 -20.38
CA THR A 23 -4.95 14.79 -20.48
C THR A 23 -5.50 15.35 -19.18
N PHE A 24 -6.59 16.10 -19.26
CA PHE A 24 -7.22 16.74 -18.12
C PHE A 24 -8.72 16.44 -18.15
N SER A 25 -9.31 16.31 -16.97
CA SER A 25 -10.74 16.09 -16.77
C SER A 25 -11.31 17.29 -16.04
N ILE A 26 -12.38 17.88 -16.56
CA ILE A 26 -13.11 18.97 -15.90
C ILE A 26 -14.23 18.34 -15.06
N ILE A 27 -14.18 18.55 -13.74
CA ILE A 27 -15.16 18.01 -12.79
C ILE A 27 -16.11 19.15 -12.38
N PRO A 28 -17.42 19.06 -12.67
CA PRO A 28 -18.39 20.02 -12.16
C PRO A 28 -18.47 19.89 -10.64
N ALA A 29 -18.42 21.02 -9.93
CA ALA A 29 -18.55 21.08 -8.48
C ALA A 29 -19.52 22.19 -8.09
N ASP A 30 -20.15 22.05 -6.93
CA ASP A 30 -21.05 23.07 -6.41
C ASP A 30 -20.26 24.34 -6.05
N LYS A 31 -20.89 25.51 -6.17
CA LYS A 31 -20.27 26.80 -5.79
C LYS A 31 -19.92 26.88 -4.30
N THR A 32 -20.52 26.03 -3.48
CA THR A 32 -20.33 25.95 -2.03
C THR A 32 -19.27 24.94 -1.59
N THR A 33 -18.69 24.18 -2.53
CA THR A 33 -17.62 23.21 -2.22
C THR A 33 -16.37 23.93 -1.69
N ASP A 34 -15.82 23.43 -0.59
CA ASP A 34 -14.59 23.93 0.01
C ASP A 34 -13.35 23.18 -0.52
N ALA A 35 -12.15 23.59 -0.09
CA ALA A 35 -10.90 23.00 -0.56
C ALA A 35 -10.80 21.48 -0.30
N ALA A 36 -11.32 21.01 0.84
CA ALA A 36 -11.37 19.59 1.16
C ALA A 36 -12.36 18.84 0.26
N GLY A 37 -13.54 19.40 0.02
CA GLY A 37 -14.53 18.84 -0.90
C GLY A 37 -14.04 18.79 -2.35
N TYR A 38 -13.28 19.79 -2.81
CA TYR A 38 -12.61 19.72 -4.11
C TYR A 38 -11.56 18.63 -4.14
N ALA A 39 -10.81 18.42 -3.05
CA ALA A 39 -9.84 17.35 -2.96
C ALA A 39 -10.50 15.98 -3.08
N GLU A 40 -11.60 15.74 -2.35
CA GLU A 40 -12.41 14.50 -2.45
C GLU A 40 -12.99 14.28 -3.85
N LEU A 41 -13.53 15.33 -4.49
CA LEU A 41 -14.08 15.22 -5.85
C LEU A 41 -13.00 14.88 -6.89
N ALA A 42 -11.79 15.39 -6.70
CA ALA A 42 -10.69 15.18 -7.63
C ALA A 42 -9.98 13.83 -7.42
N LYS A 43 -9.98 13.28 -6.19
CA LYS A 43 -9.30 12.01 -5.82
C LYS A 43 -9.48 10.89 -6.85
N PRO A 44 -10.69 10.59 -7.34
CA PRO A 44 -10.89 9.47 -8.24
C PRO A 44 -10.31 9.70 -9.65
N TYR A 45 -9.98 10.95 -9.97
CA TYR A 45 -9.41 11.36 -11.25
C TYR A 45 -7.91 11.68 -11.18
N ARG A 46 -7.27 11.53 -10.00
CA ARG A 46 -5.84 11.83 -9.81
C ARG A 46 -4.89 10.79 -10.44
N ARG A 47 -5.40 9.76 -11.12
CA ARG A 47 -4.55 8.67 -11.63
C ARG A 47 -4.67 8.49 -13.14
N LEU A 48 -3.66 9.00 -13.85
CA LEU A 48 -3.20 8.49 -15.14
C LEU A 48 -1.92 7.66 -14.92
N SER A 49 -1.94 6.73 -13.96
CA SER A 49 -0.85 5.78 -13.77
C SER A 49 -1.30 4.37 -14.13
N SER A 50 -0.50 3.67 -14.93
CA SER A 50 -0.60 2.22 -15.14
C SER A 50 -0.04 1.44 -13.94
N ALA A 51 0.03 2.04 -12.76
CA ALA A 51 0.53 1.42 -11.54
C ALA A 51 -0.05 2.09 -10.27
N LEU A 52 -0.26 1.30 -9.22
CA LEU A 52 -0.49 1.75 -7.85
C LEU A 52 0.84 1.69 -7.09
N GLN A 53 0.94 2.52 -6.06
CA GLN A 53 2.03 2.47 -5.10
C GLN A 53 1.55 1.70 -3.86
N ASP A 54 2.31 0.71 -3.41
CA ASP A 54 2.21 0.22 -2.03
C ASP A 54 2.59 1.36 -1.07
N LEU A 55 1.70 1.68 -0.15
CA LEU A 55 1.88 2.78 0.81
C LEU A 55 2.71 2.37 2.03
N SER A 56 2.98 1.07 2.19
CA SER A 56 3.82 0.59 3.27
C SER A 56 5.28 1.07 3.11
N LYS A 57 6.09 0.80 4.14
CA LYS A 57 7.55 1.02 4.13
C LYS A 57 8.28 0.38 2.94
N HIS A 58 7.69 -0.61 2.26
CA HIS A 58 8.33 -1.30 1.13
C HIS A 58 8.19 -0.57 -0.19
N ALA A 59 7.22 0.35 -0.32
CA ALA A 59 7.04 1.19 -1.51
C ALA A 59 7.06 0.41 -2.85
N ILE A 60 6.47 -0.79 -2.89
CA ILE A 60 6.38 -1.62 -4.10
C ILE A 60 5.50 -0.96 -5.17
N GLN A 61 6.02 -0.85 -6.40
CA GLN A 61 5.23 -0.46 -7.57
C GLN A 61 4.36 -1.63 -8.04
N ILE A 62 3.05 -1.43 -8.07
CA ILE A 62 2.06 -2.46 -8.40
C ILE A 62 1.48 -2.14 -9.79
N PRO A 63 1.86 -2.87 -10.85
CA PRO A 63 1.35 -2.58 -12.19
C PRO A 63 -0.16 -2.80 -12.25
N THR A 64 -0.90 -1.80 -12.73
CA THR A 64 -2.33 -1.90 -13.08
C THR A 64 -2.49 -1.89 -14.58
N GLY A 65 -3.24 -2.85 -15.11
CA GLY A 65 -3.42 -3.10 -16.54
C GLY A 65 -3.80 -4.56 -16.80
N THR A 66 -4.00 -4.92 -18.06
CA THR A 66 -4.44 -6.21 -18.68
C THR A 66 -5.51 -7.03 -17.92
N ASN A 67 -5.28 -7.38 -16.66
CA ASN A 67 -6.18 -8.16 -15.81
C ASN A 67 -6.75 -7.37 -14.62
N CYS A 68 -6.23 -6.16 -14.31
CA CYS A 68 -6.75 -5.28 -13.26
C CYS A 68 -6.97 -3.87 -13.79
N GLU A 69 -8.16 -3.34 -13.56
CA GLU A 69 -8.57 -1.99 -13.97
C GLU A 69 -9.00 -1.17 -12.75
N MET A 70 -8.62 0.10 -12.72
CA MET A 70 -9.21 1.08 -11.81
C MET A 70 -10.52 1.58 -12.43
N LYS A 71 -11.59 1.57 -11.63
CA LYS A 71 -12.90 2.09 -12.06
C LYS A 71 -13.59 2.84 -10.93
N GLU A 72 -14.55 3.68 -11.30
CA GLU A 72 -15.40 4.36 -10.34
C GLU A 72 -16.56 3.47 -9.88
N SER A 73 -16.76 3.40 -8.57
CA SER A 73 -17.88 2.71 -7.93
C SER A 73 -18.30 3.48 -6.68
N ASN A 74 -19.55 3.94 -6.63
CA ASN A 74 -20.12 4.71 -5.51
C ASN A 74 -19.28 5.93 -5.07
N GLY A 75 -18.67 6.66 -6.02
CA GLY A 75 -17.88 7.86 -5.73
C GLY A 75 -16.49 7.58 -5.15
N ARG A 76 -16.00 6.34 -5.29
CA ARG A 76 -14.64 5.93 -4.97
C ARG A 76 -14.03 5.18 -6.15
N THR A 77 -12.73 5.29 -6.32
CA THR A 77 -11.98 4.41 -7.21
C THR A 77 -11.84 3.03 -6.57
N VAL A 78 -12.10 1.99 -7.33
CA VAL A 78 -11.94 0.59 -6.93
C VAL A 78 -11.12 -0.16 -7.97
N LEU A 79 -10.49 -1.25 -7.55
CA LEU A 79 -9.81 -2.19 -8.41
C LEU A 79 -10.77 -3.30 -8.82
N SER A 80 -10.87 -3.57 -10.11
CA SER A 80 -11.66 -4.65 -10.68
C SER A 80 -10.75 -5.63 -11.41
N GLY A 81 -10.96 -6.93 -11.25
CA GLY A 81 -10.09 -7.95 -11.81
C GLY A 81 -9.01 -8.40 -10.83
N SER A 82 -7.81 -8.73 -11.32
CA SER A 82 -6.74 -9.33 -10.51
C SER A 82 -5.37 -8.73 -10.79
N VAL A 83 -4.59 -8.55 -9.72
CA VAL A 83 -3.21 -8.05 -9.78
C VAL A 83 -2.32 -8.82 -8.82
N GLN A 84 -1.22 -9.37 -9.35
CA GLN A 84 -0.16 -9.93 -8.53
C GLN A 84 0.78 -8.81 -8.09
N ILE A 85 1.04 -8.75 -6.80
CA ILE A 85 1.94 -7.77 -6.20
C ILE A 85 3.39 -8.23 -6.47
N PRO A 86 4.23 -7.43 -7.14
CA PRO A 86 5.59 -7.84 -7.53
C PRO A 86 6.56 -7.68 -6.34
N THR A 87 6.32 -8.42 -5.27
CA THR A 87 7.05 -8.29 -4.01
C THR A 87 8.51 -8.71 -4.08
N GLN A 88 8.91 -9.47 -5.09
CA GLN A 88 10.26 -10.09 -5.19
C GLN A 88 10.66 -10.84 -3.90
N GLY A 89 9.68 -11.41 -3.18
CA GLY A 89 9.91 -12.15 -1.94
C GLY A 89 9.98 -11.28 -0.67
N VAL A 90 9.81 -9.95 -0.76
CA VAL A 90 9.77 -9.05 0.40
C VAL A 90 8.71 -9.50 1.41
N LEU A 91 7.54 -9.92 0.94
CA LEU A 91 6.44 -10.36 1.81
C LEU A 91 6.52 -11.84 2.23
N ASP A 92 7.37 -12.66 1.59
CA ASP A 92 7.46 -14.10 1.88
C ASP A 92 7.76 -14.33 3.37
N SER A 93 8.69 -13.54 3.91
CA SER A 93 9.07 -13.64 5.32
C SER A 93 7.97 -13.21 6.31
N VAL A 94 6.88 -12.60 5.86
CA VAL A 94 5.79 -12.10 6.72
C VAL A 94 4.85 -13.22 7.12
N TYR A 95 4.44 -14.04 6.16
CA TYR A 95 3.40 -15.06 6.35
C TYR A 95 3.94 -16.50 6.36
N GLU A 96 5.20 -16.73 6.00
CA GLU A 96 5.82 -18.07 6.00
C GLU A 96 6.18 -18.58 7.38
N GLY A 97 5.89 -19.87 7.60
CA GLY A 97 6.17 -20.56 8.85
C GLY A 97 5.25 -20.13 9.98
N ARG A 98 5.73 -20.26 11.21
CA ARG A 98 4.98 -19.92 12.44
C ARG A 98 5.06 -18.43 12.74
N LYS A 99 4.47 -17.61 11.87
CA LYS A 99 4.41 -16.14 12.02
C LYS A 99 2.97 -15.68 11.92
N SER A 100 2.51 -14.95 12.94
CA SER A 100 1.18 -14.39 12.93
C SER A 100 1.07 -13.31 11.85
N PHE A 101 -0.02 -13.32 11.08
CA PHE A 101 -0.29 -12.31 10.08
C PHE A 101 -1.79 -12.10 9.89
N THR A 102 -2.15 -10.97 9.30
CA THR A 102 -3.54 -10.65 8.94
C THR A 102 -3.57 -10.19 7.48
N ALA A 103 -4.47 -10.75 6.68
CA ALA A 103 -4.77 -10.29 5.34
C ALA A 103 -6.16 -9.66 5.31
N GLU A 104 -6.23 -8.35 5.11
CA GLU A 104 -7.44 -7.54 5.15
C GLU A 104 -7.77 -7.00 3.76
N VAL A 105 -9.03 -7.08 3.35
CA VAL A 105 -9.54 -6.44 2.15
C VAL A 105 -10.79 -5.62 2.47
N ASN A 106 -10.90 -4.45 1.86
CA ASN A 106 -12.18 -3.77 1.72
C ASN A 106 -12.73 -4.08 0.33
N VAL A 107 -13.84 -4.81 0.27
CA VAL A 107 -14.32 -5.49 -0.93
C VAL A 107 -15.80 -5.21 -1.18
N ILE A 108 -16.20 -5.12 -2.44
CA ILE A 108 -17.58 -5.08 -2.90
C ILE A 108 -17.80 -6.32 -3.77
N PRO A 109 -18.38 -7.41 -3.23
CA PRO A 109 -18.71 -8.58 -4.02
C PRO A 109 -19.75 -8.22 -5.10
N THR A 110 -19.42 -8.43 -6.37
CA THR A 110 -20.32 -8.13 -7.51
C THR A 110 -21.04 -9.36 -8.04
N GLY A 111 -20.55 -10.54 -7.66
CA GLY A 111 -21.17 -11.82 -7.96
C GLY A 111 -20.83 -12.89 -6.94
N ASN A 112 -21.29 -14.12 -7.20
CA ASN A 112 -21.26 -15.20 -6.23
C ASN A 112 -20.80 -16.53 -6.84
N PRO A 113 -19.57 -16.57 -7.40
CA PRO A 113 -19.03 -17.79 -7.98
C PRO A 113 -18.72 -18.82 -6.89
N THR A 114 -18.54 -20.09 -7.29
CA THR A 114 -18.17 -21.18 -6.38
C THR A 114 -16.94 -20.87 -5.54
N PHE A 115 -15.96 -20.16 -6.12
CA PHE A 115 -14.81 -19.60 -5.42
C PHE A 115 -14.58 -18.16 -5.89
N ASN A 116 -14.85 -17.18 -5.03
CA ASN A 116 -14.58 -15.77 -5.27
C ASN A 116 -13.32 -15.37 -4.51
N MET A 117 -12.19 -15.23 -5.22
CA MET A 117 -10.89 -15.03 -4.60
C MET A 117 -10.71 -13.56 -4.18
N PHE A 118 -10.37 -13.29 -2.93
CA PHE A 118 -10.08 -11.91 -2.50
C PHE A 118 -8.59 -11.65 -2.46
N VAL A 119 -7.84 -12.40 -1.65
CA VAL A 119 -6.37 -12.31 -1.62
C VAL A 119 -5.78 -13.67 -1.36
N SER A 120 -4.76 -14.04 -2.14
CA SER A 120 -4.08 -15.32 -2.00
C SER A 120 -2.66 -15.25 -2.53
N ASN A 121 -1.74 -15.98 -1.91
CA ASN A 121 -0.43 -16.27 -2.49
C ASN A 121 -0.32 -17.70 -3.02
N GLY A 122 -1.43 -18.41 -3.29
CA GLY A 122 -1.45 -19.80 -3.78
C GLY A 122 -2.47 -20.68 -3.04
N ASP A 123 -2.85 -21.80 -3.66
CA ASP A 123 -3.71 -22.82 -3.03
C ASP A 123 -2.92 -23.56 -1.94
N HIS A 124 -1.59 -23.66 -2.07
CA HIS A 124 -0.68 -24.22 -1.06
C HIS A 124 0.06 -23.16 -0.23
N GLY A 125 -0.50 -21.94 -0.13
CA GLY A 125 -0.01 -20.86 0.72
C GLY A 125 -1.09 -20.44 1.73
N PHE A 126 -1.57 -19.20 1.64
CA PHE A 126 -2.77 -18.73 2.30
C PHE A 126 -3.78 -18.18 1.28
N SER A 127 -5.04 -18.12 1.71
CA SER A 127 -6.09 -17.55 0.89
C SER A 127 -7.28 -17.09 1.72
N LEU A 128 -7.77 -15.89 1.40
CA LEU A 128 -9.05 -15.35 1.82
C LEU A 128 -9.96 -15.29 0.59
N ARG A 129 -11.13 -15.94 0.67
CA ARG A 129 -12.08 -16.05 -0.43
C ARG A 129 -13.50 -16.21 0.08
N THR A 130 -14.47 -16.23 -0.82
CA THR A 130 -15.84 -16.65 -0.50
C THR A 130 -16.37 -17.74 -1.41
N ARG A 131 -17.43 -18.40 -0.95
CA ARG A 131 -18.35 -19.22 -1.74
C ARG A 131 -19.78 -18.73 -1.48
N PRO A 132 -20.82 -19.24 -2.18
CA PRO A 132 -22.18 -18.86 -1.86
C PRO A 132 -22.54 -19.07 -0.38
N GLY A 133 -22.83 -17.95 0.31
CA GLY A 133 -23.24 -17.91 1.70
C GLY A 133 -22.11 -17.91 2.73
N VAL A 134 -20.83 -18.09 2.35
CA VAL A 134 -19.73 -18.24 3.30
C VAL A 134 -18.46 -17.49 2.92
N ILE A 135 -17.69 -17.09 3.94
CA ILE A 135 -16.33 -16.58 3.86
C ILE A 135 -15.40 -17.69 4.33
N GLU A 136 -14.30 -17.90 3.61
CA GLU A 136 -13.29 -18.90 3.93
C GLU A 136 -11.92 -18.24 4.04
N PHE A 137 -11.20 -18.60 5.11
CA PHE A 137 -9.78 -18.31 5.23
C PHE A 137 -9.03 -19.61 5.49
N PHE A 138 -7.89 -19.78 4.84
CA PHE A 138 -7.02 -20.92 5.10
C PHE A 138 -5.55 -20.58 5.00
N ILE A 139 -4.76 -21.41 5.68
CA ILE A 139 -3.33 -21.61 5.41
C ILE A 139 -3.09 -23.07 5.05
N PHE A 140 -2.07 -23.34 4.24
CA PHE A 140 -1.59 -24.68 3.97
C PHE A 140 -0.41 -25.00 4.89
N ALA A 141 -0.53 -26.01 5.73
CA ALA A 141 0.47 -26.38 6.73
C ALA A 141 0.58 -27.90 6.81
N ASP A 142 1.81 -28.42 6.84
CA ASP A 142 2.11 -29.86 6.93
C ASP A 142 1.36 -30.74 5.92
N ASN A 143 1.26 -30.27 4.67
CA ASN A 143 0.55 -30.90 3.56
C ASN A 143 -0.99 -30.97 3.72
N ASP A 144 -1.57 -30.12 4.56
CA ASP A 144 -3.02 -30.04 4.73
C ASP A 144 -3.54 -28.59 4.76
N TRP A 145 -4.77 -28.41 4.28
CA TRP A 145 -5.45 -27.12 4.32
C TRP A 145 -6.09 -26.89 5.69
N GLN A 146 -5.48 -26.01 6.48
CA GLN A 146 -6.07 -25.52 7.71
C GLN A 146 -7.06 -24.41 7.36
N MET A 147 -8.35 -24.74 7.32
CA MET A 147 -9.41 -23.85 6.82
C MET A 147 -10.49 -23.61 7.88
N ILE A 148 -10.96 -22.36 7.95
CA ILE A 148 -12.18 -21.97 8.66
C ILE A 148 -13.19 -21.43 7.65
N THR A 149 -14.47 -21.73 7.90
CA THR A 149 -15.61 -21.29 7.10
C THR A 149 -16.62 -20.60 8.00
N CYS A 150 -17.03 -19.38 7.66
CA CYS A 150 -17.99 -18.59 8.43
C CYS A 150 -19.11 -18.08 7.51
N ASP A 151 -20.32 -17.90 8.05
CA ASP A 151 -21.44 -17.35 7.28
C ASP A 151 -21.16 -15.91 6.85
N GLN A 152 -21.61 -15.53 5.65
CA GLN A 152 -21.55 -14.15 5.19
C GLN A 152 -22.53 -13.27 5.98
N PRO A 153 -22.14 -12.04 6.34
CA PRO A 153 -23.07 -11.01 6.79
C PRO A 153 -24.20 -10.76 5.79
N SER A 154 -25.33 -10.24 6.28
CA SER A 154 -26.44 -9.83 5.42
C SER A 154 -26.03 -8.72 4.45
N GLY A 155 -26.61 -8.70 3.26
CA GLY A 155 -26.32 -7.67 2.26
C GLY A 155 -25.01 -7.90 1.50
N TRP A 156 -24.49 -9.13 1.46
CA TRP A 156 -23.17 -9.44 0.89
C TRP A 156 -22.90 -8.88 -0.52
N ILE A 157 -23.83 -9.08 -1.46
CA ILE A 157 -23.63 -8.69 -2.86
C ILE A 157 -23.97 -7.20 -3.05
N GLY A 158 -23.05 -6.47 -3.69
CA GLY A 158 -23.20 -5.07 -4.06
C GLY A 158 -22.96 -4.06 -2.94
N ASN A 159 -22.63 -4.51 -1.72
CA ASN A 159 -22.28 -3.64 -0.60
C ASN A 159 -20.79 -3.76 -0.27
N GLN A 160 -20.25 -2.72 0.35
CA GLN A 160 -18.88 -2.71 0.82
C GLN A 160 -18.77 -3.47 2.14
N HIS A 161 -17.80 -4.37 2.21
CA HIS A 161 -17.47 -5.16 3.38
C HIS A 161 -15.99 -5.02 3.72
N GLN A 162 -15.69 -4.95 5.02
CA GLN A 162 -14.32 -5.11 5.51
C GLN A 162 -14.15 -6.56 5.93
N VAL A 163 -13.24 -7.29 5.29
CA VAL A 163 -13.06 -8.73 5.52
C VAL A 163 -11.60 -9.03 5.80
N ALA A 164 -11.31 -9.86 6.79
CA ALA A 164 -9.94 -10.29 7.04
C ALA A 164 -9.83 -11.77 7.37
N GLY A 165 -8.74 -12.37 6.90
CA GLY A 165 -8.24 -13.66 7.35
C GLY A 165 -7.07 -13.44 8.31
N ILE A 166 -7.12 -14.07 9.48
CA ILE A 166 -6.15 -13.87 10.56
C ILE A 166 -5.52 -15.21 10.89
N TYR A 167 -4.19 -15.29 10.85
CA TYR A 167 -3.43 -16.41 11.40
C TYR A 167 -2.70 -15.93 12.66
N ASP A 168 -2.97 -16.59 13.77
CA ASP A 168 -2.28 -16.38 15.05
C ASP A 168 -1.41 -17.59 15.35
N ALA A 169 -0.10 -17.44 15.11
CA ALA A 169 0.88 -18.48 15.35
C ALA A 169 1.16 -18.71 16.84
N GLU A 170 0.92 -17.72 17.72
CA GLU A 170 1.12 -17.87 19.16
C GLU A 170 0.05 -18.79 19.75
N ASN A 171 -1.22 -18.53 19.39
CA ASN A 171 -2.36 -19.33 19.84
C ASN A 171 -2.65 -20.54 18.94
N ASN A 172 -1.98 -20.63 17.79
CA ASN A 172 -2.15 -21.68 16.79
C ASN A 172 -3.60 -21.76 16.27
N THR A 173 -4.15 -20.60 15.92
CA THR A 173 -5.52 -20.43 15.43
C THR A 173 -5.58 -19.67 14.12
N ILE A 174 -6.64 -19.91 13.35
CA ILE A 174 -7.09 -19.04 12.26
C ILE A 174 -8.46 -18.45 12.57
N ALA A 175 -8.72 -17.25 12.08
CA ALA A 175 -10.01 -16.57 12.27
C ALA A 175 -10.44 -15.83 11.00
N VAL A 176 -11.74 -15.61 10.89
CA VAL A 176 -12.35 -14.74 9.88
C VAL A 176 -13.01 -13.57 10.59
N TYR A 177 -12.72 -12.38 10.09
CA TYR A 177 -13.36 -11.12 10.48
C TYR A 177 -14.24 -10.62 9.34
N ALA A 178 -15.41 -10.07 9.68
CA ALA A 178 -16.17 -9.22 8.77
C ALA A 178 -16.89 -8.10 9.53
N ASP A 179 -16.88 -6.90 8.96
CA ASP A 179 -17.73 -5.76 9.35
C ASP A 179 -17.78 -5.41 10.84
N GLY A 180 -16.64 -5.50 11.52
CA GLY A 180 -16.50 -5.11 12.93
C GLY A 180 -16.40 -6.28 13.90
N GLU A 181 -16.59 -7.52 13.45
CA GLU A 181 -16.67 -8.70 14.32
C GLU A 181 -15.78 -9.85 13.83
N ILE A 182 -15.23 -10.62 14.77
CA ILE A 182 -14.67 -11.95 14.46
C ILE A 182 -15.84 -12.91 14.30
N LEU A 183 -16.08 -13.37 13.08
CA LEU A 183 -17.18 -14.31 12.77
C LEU A 183 -16.92 -15.71 13.31
N GLY A 184 -15.64 -16.10 13.40
CA GLY A 184 -15.24 -17.38 13.94
C GLY A 184 -13.73 -17.49 14.14
N THR A 185 -13.33 -18.41 15.01
CA THR A 185 -11.94 -18.78 15.28
C THR A 185 -11.84 -20.29 15.37
N GLN A 186 -10.78 -20.86 14.80
CA GLN A 186 -10.55 -22.29 14.73
C GLN A 186 -9.12 -22.63 15.11
N GLN A 187 -8.95 -23.63 15.96
CA GLN A 187 -7.66 -24.23 16.27
C GLN A 187 -7.14 -25.02 15.07
N LEU A 188 -5.86 -24.86 14.73
CA LEU A 188 -5.22 -25.68 13.72
C LEU A 188 -5.10 -27.13 14.22
N SER A 189 -5.28 -28.09 13.30
CA SER A 189 -5.06 -29.51 13.58
C SER A 189 -3.58 -29.89 13.58
N THR A 190 -2.69 -28.98 13.18
CA THR A 190 -1.25 -29.17 13.16
C THR A 190 -0.49 -28.08 13.92
N ALA A 191 0.76 -28.39 14.28
CA ALA A 191 1.74 -27.45 14.84
C ALA A 191 2.60 -26.75 13.76
N GLY A 192 2.51 -27.16 12.49
CA GLY A 192 3.13 -26.45 11.38
C GLY A 192 2.56 -25.04 11.18
N GLY A 193 3.35 -24.18 10.54
CA GLY A 193 2.90 -22.87 10.08
C GLY A 193 2.68 -22.85 8.57
N THR A 194 2.39 -21.67 8.02
CA THR A 194 2.11 -21.52 6.59
C THR A 194 3.28 -22.04 5.74
N THR A 195 2.96 -22.85 4.74
CA THR A 195 3.93 -23.37 3.78
C THR A 195 4.41 -22.24 2.88
N ARG A 196 5.71 -22.25 2.54
CA ARG A 196 6.29 -21.34 1.56
C ARG A 196 5.63 -21.56 0.21
N SER A 197 5.02 -20.50 -0.32
CA SER A 197 4.47 -20.51 -1.67
C SER A 197 5.53 -20.09 -2.69
N GLY A 198 5.43 -20.64 -3.90
CA GLY A 198 6.20 -20.17 -5.06
C GLY A 198 5.58 -18.96 -5.76
N TYR A 199 4.43 -18.46 -5.29
CA TYR A 199 3.69 -17.38 -5.92
C TYR A 199 3.65 -16.14 -5.01
N GLY A 200 3.78 -14.96 -5.62
CA GLY A 200 3.54 -13.69 -4.92
C GLY A 200 2.06 -13.49 -4.58
N VAL A 201 1.80 -12.66 -3.56
CA VAL A 201 0.45 -12.25 -3.15
C VAL A 201 -0.30 -11.66 -4.34
N THR A 202 -1.53 -12.11 -4.53
CA THR A 202 -2.41 -11.66 -5.62
C THR A 202 -3.75 -11.21 -5.04
N LEU A 203 -4.16 -10.00 -5.41
CA LEU A 203 -5.50 -9.48 -5.17
C LEU A 203 -6.43 -9.97 -6.29
N GLY A 204 -7.62 -10.44 -5.95
CA GLY A 204 -8.66 -10.81 -6.92
C GLY A 204 -8.45 -12.14 -7.67
N ALA A 205 -7.43 -12.94 -7.31
CA ALA A 205 -7.23 -14.27 -7.88
C ALA A 205 -6.37 -15.19 -6.99
N CYS A 206 -6.46 -16.49 -7.24
CA CYS A 206 -5.46 -17.45 -6.78
C CYS A 206 -4.40 -17.63 -7.87
N PRO A 207 -3.13 -17.24 -7.62
CA PRO A 207 -2.09 -17.32 -8.65
C PRO A 207 -1.70 -18.75 -9.02
N GLU A 208 -1.99 -19.73 -8.16
CA GLU A 208 -1.67 -21.14 -8.40
C GLU A 208 -2.74 -21.86 -9.23
N THR A 209 -4.01 -21.55 -9.02
CA THR A 209 -5.13 -22.30 -9.63
C THR A 209 -5.78 -21.55 -10.78
N GLY A 210 -5.49 -20.26 -10.95
CA GLY A 210 -6.13 -19.40 -11.94
C GLY A 210 -7.59 -19.03 -11.61
N ARG A 211 -8.11 -19.41 -10.43
CA ARG A 211 -9.45 -19.00 -9.96
C ARG A 211 -9.46 -17.48 -9.77
N GLY A 212 -10.47 -16.81 -10.33
CA GLY A 212 -10.60 -15.35 -10.31
C GLY A 212 -11.59 -14.83 -9.27
N SER A 213 -12.02 -13.59 -9.48
CA SER A 213 -12.95 -12.89 -8.59
C SER A 213 -14.06 -12.19 -9.37
N GLU A 214 -15.26 -12.23 -8.79
CA GLU A 214 -16.38 -11.34 -9.10
C GLU A 214 -16.54 -10.36 -7.92
N ALA A 215 -15.57 -9.47 -7.77
CA ALA A 215 -15.57 -8.43 -6.75
C ALA A 215 -14.78 -7.20 -7.18
N GLU A 216 -15.00 -6.11 -6.48
CA GLU A 216 -14.24 -4.86 -6.58
C GLU A 216 -13.53 -4.60 -5.25
N PHE A 217 -12.32 -4.06 -5.30
CA PHE A 217 -11.48 -3.87 -4.12
C PHE A 217 -11.15 -2.40 -3.92
N SER A 218 -11.48 -1.87 -2.75
CA SER A 218 -11.13 -0.49 -2.35
C SER A 218 -9.85 -0.43 -1.53
N SER A 219 -9.43 -1.54 -0.90
CA SER A 219 -8.09 -1.67 -0.34
C SER A 219 -7.68 -3.12 -0.14
N LEU A 220 -6.37 -3.36 -0.11
CA LEU A 220 -5.73 -4.57 0.41
C LEU A 220 -4.67 -4.17 1.42
N ARG A 221 -4.65 -4.82 2.59
CA ARG A 221 -3.60 -4.67 3.59
C ARG A 221 -3.09 -6.02 4.08
N ILE A 222 -1.78 -6.13 4.27
CA ILE A 222 -1.15 -7.28 4.95
C ILE A 222 -0.41 -6.76 6.18
N TYR A 223 -0.61 -7.43 7.31
CA TYR A 223 0.04 -7.09 8.57
C TYR A 223 0.89 -8.24 9.08
N SER A 224 2.05 -7.93 9.67
CA SER A 224 2.94 -8.89 10.34
C SER A 224 2.49 -9.27 11.76
N LYS A 225 1.18 -9.22 12.03
CA LYS A 225 0.56 -9.63 13.30
C LYS A 225 -0.85 -10.15 13.11
N ALA A 226 -1.32 -10.94 14.08
CA ALA A 226 -2.74 -11.24 14.25
C ALA A 226 -3.45 -10.02 14.82
N LEU A 227 -4.43 -9.48 14.09
CA LEU A 227 -5.22 -8.33 14.53
C LEU A 227 -6.51 -8.76 15.23
N THR A 228 -6.90 -7.97 16.23
CA THR A 228 -8.19 -8.04 16.90
C THR A 228 -9.29 -7.34 16.09
N ALA A 229 -10.55 -7.63 16.40
CA ALA A 229 -11.68 -6.92 15.77
C ALA A 229 -11.64 -5.41 15.98
N ALA A 230 -11.22 -4.94 17.17
CA ALA A 230 -11.13 -3.51 17.46
C ALA A 230 -10.06 -2.81 16.61
N GLU A 231 -8.91 -3.47 16.43
CA GLU A 231 -7.83 -2.99 15.58
C GLU A 231 -8.25 -2.93 14.12
N LEU A 232 -8.89 -3.98 13.59
CA LEU A 232 -9.42 -4.01 12.23
C LEU A 232 -10.46 -2.92 12.03
N LYS A 233 -11.45 -2.80 12.93
CA LYS A 233 -12.47 -1.75 12.85
C LYS A 233 -11.89 -0.34 12.77
N SER A 234 -10.77 -0.09 13.45
CA SER A 234 -10.10 1.21 13.40
C SER A 234 -9.49 1.55 12.02
N GLN A 235 -9.16 0.56 11.19
CA GLN A 235 -8.45 0.76 9.91
C GLN A 235 -9.26 1.48 8.83
N ASN A 236 -10.58 1.56 9.01
CA ASN A 236 -11.51 2.27 8.12
C ASN A 236 -11.95 3.63 8.68
N THR A 237 -11.16 4.22 9.57
CA THR A 237 -11.39 5.55 10.13
C THR A 237 -10.36 6.55 9.62
N GLU A 238 -10.60 7.85 9.84
CA GLU A 238 -9.65 8.92 9.49
C GLU A 238 -8.30 8.78 10.21
N THR A 239 -8.27 8.11 11.36
CA THR A 239 -7.08 7.87 12.17
C THR A 239 -6.94 6.36 12.43
N PRO A 240 -6.45 5.58 11.45
CA PRO A 240 -6.28 4.14 11.62
C PRO A 240 -5.28 3.84 12.73
N ALA A 241 -5.51 2.79 13.52
CA ALA A 241 -4.53 2.37 14.55
C ALA A 241 -3.18 1.96 13.93
N TYR A 242 -3.19 1.58 12.64
CA TYR A 242 -2.01 1.22 11.87
C TYR A 242 -1.94 2.10 10.62
N PRO A 243 -1.34 3.30 10.71
CA PRO A 243 -1.04 4.10 9.53
C PRO A 243 -0.03 3.37 8.61
N ALA A 244 0.13 3.86 7.38
CA ALA A 244 0.84 3.13 6.34
C ALA A 244 2.32 2.89 6.64
N ASP A 245 2.95 3.81 7.37
CA ASP A 245 4.33 3.75 7.85
C ASP A 245 4.50 2.91 9.13
N HIS A 246 3.42 2.42 9.72
CA HIS A 246 3.49 1.62 10.93
C HIS A 246 4.23 0.31 10.66
N THR A 247 5.13 -0.09 11.57
CA THR A 247 6.02 -1.25 11.40
C THR A 247 5.29 -2.57 11.15
N ALA A 248 4.08 -2.73 11.69
CA ALA A 248 3.23 -3.89 11.47
C ALA A 248 2.57 -3.95 10.08
N VAL A 249 2.54 -2.87 9.30
CA VAL A 249 1.99 -2.84 7.94
C VAL A 249 3.07 -3.27 6.97
N GLU A 250 2.81 -4.35 6.24
CA GLU A 250 3.74 -4.95 5.27
C GLU A 250 3.25 -4.79 3.83
N LEU A 251 1.98 -4.46 3.61
CA LEU A 251 1.46 -4.09 2.31
C LEU A 251 0.23 -3.21 2.54
N TRP A 252 0.11 -2.12 1.78
CA TRP A 252 -1.13 -1.36 1.70
C TRP A 252 -1.34 -0.88 0.27
N VAL A 253 -2.33 -1.48 -0.39
CA VAL A 253 -2.83 -1.07 -1.69
C VAL A 253 -4.14 -0.32 -1.50
N ASP A 254 -4.19 0.96 -1.88
CA ASP A 254 -5.42 1.76 -1.90
C ASP A 254 -5.39 2.70 -3.12
N PRO A 255 -6.31 2.53 -4.09
CA PRO A 255 -6.39 3.39 -5.25
C PRO A 255 -6.89 4.82 -4.94
N ASN A 256 -7.50 5.05 -3.78
CA ASN A 256 -8.00 6.36 -3.35
C ASN A 256 -7.03 7.09 -2.41
N ALA A 257 -6.06 6.39 -1.85
CA ALA A 257 -5.01 7.05 -1.10
C ALA A 257 -4.25 7.98 -2.06
N GLU A 258 -3.98 9.20 -1.61
CA GLU A 258 -2.92 9.95 -2.26
C GLU A 258 -1.66 9.10 -2.10
N PRO A 259 -0.90 8.79 -3.18
CA PRO A 259 0.46 8.35 -2.95
C PRO A 259 1.07 9.40 -2.02
N ALA A 260 1.74 8.97 -0.95
CA ALA A 260 2.64 9.88 -0.27
C ALA A 260 3.44 10.52 -1.41
N VAL A 261 3.40 11.84 -1.52
CA VAL A 261 4.21 12.56 -2.49
C VAL A 261 5.63 12.27 -2.04
N THR A 262 6.19 11.15 -2.49
CA THR A 262 7.61 11.04 -2.72
C THR A 262 7.79 11.96 -3.91
N GLU A 263 7.84 13.27 -3.64
CA GLU A 263 8.78 14.08 -4.40
C GLU A 263 10.05 13.24 -4.44
N GLN A 264 10.54 12.97 -5.65
CA GLN A 264 11.91 12.54 -5.79
C GLN A 264 12.73 13.65 -5.12
N GLY A 265 12.96 13.49 -3.82
CA GLY A 265 13.70 14.44 -3.04
C GLY A 265 15.05 14.60 -3.73
N LEU A 266 15.46 15.84 -3.92
CA LEU A 266 16.70 16.13 -4.60
C LEU A 266 17.82 15.46 -3.79
N ILE A 267 18.57 14.54 -4.41
CA ILE A 267 19.67 13.87 -3.70
C ILE A 267 20.64 14.96 -3.22
N GLY A 268 20.96 14.94 -1.94
CA GLY A 268 21.69 15.99 -1.23
C GLY A 268 20.85 17.03 -0.49
N ASP A 269 19.52 17.09 -0.69
CA ASP A 269 18.60 17.98 0.06
C ASP A 269 18.13 17.27 1.34
N VAL A 270 18.84 17.54 2.43
CA VAL A 270 18.67 16.85 3.72
C VAL A 270 17.58 17.54 4.54
N ASN A 271 17.41 18.85 4.37
CA ASN A 271 16.46 19.65 5.14
C ASN A 271 15.07 19.77 4.48
N LEU A 272 14.92 19.30 3.23
CA LEU A 272 13.71 19.31 2.42
C LEU A 272 13.22 20.72 2.07
N ASP A 273 14.15 21.61 1.71
CA ASP A 273 13.86 22.98 1.29
C ASP A 273 13.91 23.22 -0.24
N ASP A 274 13.98 22.13 -1.01
CA ASP A 274 14.09 22.09 -2.47
C ASP A 274 15.42 22.62 -3.03
N THR A 275 16.42 22.82 -2.17
CA THR A 275 17.77 23.22 -2.58
C THR A 275 18.83 22.28 -2.02
N VAL A 276 19.97 22.16 -2.71
CA VAL A 276 21.16 21.47 -2.18
C VAL A 276 22.20 22.52 -1.88
N ASP A 277 22.36 22.82 -0.61
CA ASP A 277 23.26 23.85 -0.12
C ASP A 277 24.01 23.45 1.18
N VAL A 278 24.76 24.40 1.74
CA VAL A 278 25.62 24.12 2.91
C VAL A 278 24.80 23.75 4.15
N SER A 279 23.54 24.17 4.22
CA SER A 279 22.61 23.87 5.30
C SER A 279 22.33 22.36 5.36
N ASP A 280 22.27 21.69 4.22
CA ASP A 280 22.10 20.23 4.13
C ASP A 280 23.31 19.49 4.69
N ALA A 281 24.50 19.88 4.25
CA ALA A 281 25.75 19.32 4.75
C ALA A 281 25.90 19.53 6.27
N VAL A 282 25.48 20.70 6.78
CA VAL A 282 25.52 21.01 8.22
C VAL A 282 24.48 20.20 8.99
N LEU A 283 23.25 20.08 8.49
CA LEU A 283 22.20 19.29 9.13
C LEU A 283 22.59 17.81 9.19
N LEU A 284 23.11 17.25 8.08
CA LEU A 284 23.62 15.90 8.03
C LEU A 284 24.81 15.70 8.97
N ALA A 285 25.76 16.64 9.02
CA ALA A 285 26.88 16.57 9.95
C ALA A 285 26.44 16.52 11.41
N LYS A 286 25.45 17.33 11.80
CA LYS A 286 24.90 17.30 13.17
C LYS A 286 24.16 15.99 13.44
N PHE A 287 23.41 15.48 12.47
CA PHE A 287 22.71 14.21 12.59
C PHE A 287 23.67 13.03 12.75
N VAL A 288 24.75 12.97 11.95
CA VAL A 288 25.77 11.90 11.99
C VAL A 288 26.53 11.87 13.32
N VAL A 289 26.70 13.00 14.01
CA VAL A 289 27.31 13.06 15.35
C VAL A 289 26.30 12.90 16.49
N GLU A 290 25.08 12.47 16.19
CA GLU A 290 23.98 12.24 17.15
C GLU A 290 23.62 13.50 17.98
N ASP A 291 23.71 14.69 17.38
CA ASP A 291 23.23 15.91 18.02
C ASP A 291 21.70 15.85 18.20
N ALA A 292 21.24 15.87 19.45
CA ALA A 292 19.82 15.76 19.80
C ALA A 292 18.94 16.90 19.23
N THR A 293 19.54 17.98 18.71
CA THR A 293 18.82 19.08 18.05
C THR A 293 18.69 18.91 16.54
N ALA A 294 19.40 17.94 15.94
CA ALA A 294 19.31 17.64 14.53
C ALA A 294 18.18 16.65 14.25
N VAL A 295 17.08 17.15 13.70
CA VAL A 295 15.93 16.34 13.29
C VAL A 295 15.94 16.25 11.77
N VAL A 296 16.24 15.05 11.25
CA VAL A 296 16.17 14.74 9.82
C VAL A 296 14.98 13.81 9.59
N MET A 297 14.06 14.22 8.71
CA MET A 297 12.89 13.41 8.35
C MET A 297 13.31 12.19 7.51
N GLU A 298 12.47 11.16 7.45
CA GLU A 298 12.80 9.93 6.70
C GLU A 298 13.11 10.18 5.21
N GLN A 299 12.46 11.15 4.56
CA GLN A 299 12.82 11.55 3.20
C GLN A 299 14.20 12.24 3.15
N GLY A 300 14.51 13.11 4.11
CA GLY A 300 15.83 13.75 4.20
C GLY A 300 16.95 12.74 4.44
N LYS A 301 16.68 11.65 5.17
CA LYS A 301 17.63 10.53 5.32
C LYS A 301 17.86 9.79 4.01
N ARG A 302 16.81 9.60 3.19
CA ARG A 302 16.97 9.02 1.85
C ARG A 302 17.77 9.93 0.92
N ASN A 303 17.50 11.23 0.94
CA ASN A 303 18.23 12.20 0.13
C ASN A 303 19.70 12.35 0.58
N ALA A 304 19.97 12.15 1.86
CA ALA A 304 21.30 12.25 2.45
C ALA A 304 22.24 11.12 2.00
N ASP A 305 21.74 9.95 1.60
CA ASP A 305 22.55 8.84 1.09
C ASP A 305 23.00 9.12 -0.35
N CYS A 306 24.01 9.98 -0.48
CA CYS A 306 24.48 10.51 -1.75
C CYS A 306 25.33 9.52 -2.55
N ASN A 307 25.83 8.46 -1.89
CA ASN A 307 26.62 7.41 -2.51
C ASN A 307 25.84 6.09 -2.73
N GLY A 308 24.63 5.98 -2.18
CA GLY A 308 23.74 4.83 -2.31
C GLY A 308 24.20 3.59 -1.54
N ASP A 309 25.03 3.74 -0.51
CA ASP A 309 25.58 2.64 0.27
C ASP A 309 24.70 2.24 1.47
N GLY A 310 23.64 3.01 1.73
CA GLY A 310 22.68 2.80 2.81
C GLY A 310 23.14 3.29 4.19
N ASN A 311 24.31 3.92 4.30
CA ASN A 311 24.87 4.42 5.57
C ASN A 311 25.15 5.93 5.51
N LEU A 312 24.42 6.69 6.30
CA LEU A 312 24.63 8.14 6.42
C LEU A 312 25.94 8.44 7.15
N SER A 313 26.90 9.00 6.44
CA SER A 313 28.27 9.13 6.91
C SER A 313 28.94 10.44 6.48
N GLY A 314 30.22 10.58 6.86
CA GLY A 314 31.06 11.68 6.40
C GLY A 314 31.26 11.70 4.87
N ASP A 315 31.15 10.54 4.21
CA ASP A 315 31.35 10.44 2.77
C ASP A 315 30.20 11.13 2.01
N ASP A 316 28.97 11.04 2.52
CA ASP A 316 27.80 11.73 1.98
C ASP A 316 27.92 13.24 2.12
N ILE A 317 28.35 13.71 3.29
CA ILE A 317 28.60 15.13 3.56
C ILE A 317 29.62 15.68 2.57
N VAL A 318 30.68 14.91 2.29
CA VAL A 318 31.70 15.29 1.30
C VAL A 318 31.14 15.34 -0.11
N LEU A 319 30.23 14.43 -0.48
CA LEU A 319 29.57 14.47 -1.79
C LEU A 319 28.69 15.71 -1.95
N ILE A 320 27.85 16.04 -0.95
CA ILE A 320 27.04 17.27 -0.94
C ILE A 320 27.94 18.50 -1.13
N LEU A 321 29.04 18.58 -0.36
CA LEU A 321 29.99 19.70 -0.47
C LEU A 321 30.69 19.77 -1.84
N LYS A 322 31.07 18.63 -2.43
CA LYS A 322 31.66 18.58 -3.78
C LYS A 322 30.67 19.04 -4.84
N TYR A 323 29.41 18.66 -4.71
CA TYR A 323 28.34 19.05 -5.64
C TYR A 323 28.06 20.56 -5.57
N ILE A 324 27.95 21.13 -4.36
CA ILE A 324 27.79 22.57 -4.16
C ILE A 324 28.99 23.35 -4.73
N ALA A 325 30.21 22.81 -4.54
CA ALA A 325 31.43 23.39 -5.07
C ALA A 325 31.64 23.19 -6.59
N LYS A 326 30.70 22.52 -7.28
CA LYS A 326 30.79 22.18 -8.72
C LYS A 326 32.06 21.39 -9.08
N LEU A 327 32.54 20.56 -8.14
CA LEU A 327 33.61 19.60 -8.38
C LEU A 327 33.09 18.30 -9.00
N ILE A 328 31.78 18.07 -8.90
CA ILE A 328 31.03 16.99 -9.54
C ILE A 328 29.73 17.58 -10.10
N ASP A 329 29.24 17.01 -11.20
CA ASP A 329 28.06 17.52 -11.91
C ASP A 329 26.74 16.93 -11.41
N SER A 330 26.80 15.81 -10.67
CA SER A 330 25.64 15.13 -10.10
C SER A 330 26.00 14.39 -8.81
N LEU A 331 24.99 14.14 -7.99
CA LEU A 331 25.00 13.17 -6.89
C LEU A 331 24.40 11.84 -7.40
N GLY A 332 24.50 10.77 -6.59
CA GLY A 332 24.17 9.39 -6.97
C GLY A 332 22.90 9.19 -7.79
#